data_AF-A0A437LYJ4-F1
#
_entry.id   AF-A0A437LYJ4-F1
#
_cell.length_a   1.000
_cell.length_b   1.000
_cell.length_c   1.000
_cell.angle_alpha   90.00
_cell.angle_beta   90.00
_cell.angle_gamma   90.00
#
_symmetry.space_group_name_H-M   'P 1'
#
loop_
_entity.id
_entity.type
_entity.pdbx_description
1 polymer ?
#
loop_
_entity_poly.entity_id
_entity_poly.type
_entity_poly.pdbx_seq_one_letter_code
_entity_poly.pdbx_strand_id
1 'polypeptide(L)'
;MLGLTLIALPGPASAQADLAADLQAINASFVCPETISNDAARKTAMDDIGRRLASHRLSYRQAQKVIETMYGLHGCGTGPAGASVSATSAVTP
;
A
#
# COMPACT_ATOMS: atom_id res chain seq x y z
N MET A 1 -25.11 -1.15 -44.62
CA MET A 1 -24.97 -2.12 -43.50
C MET A 1 -23.48 -2.40 -43.30
N LEU A 2 -22.74 -1.48 -42.65
CA LEU A 2 -21.34 -1.72 -42.26
C LEU A 2 -21.36 -2.38 -40.87
N GLY A 3 -21.12 -3.69 -40.83
CA GLY A 3 -20.94 -4.42 -39.58
C GLY A 3 -19.58 -4.10 -38.98
N LEU A 4 -19.56 -3.31 -37.90
CA LEU A 4 -18.39 -3.20 -37.03
C LEU A 4 -18.23 -4.52 -36.27
N THR A 5 -17.41 -5.41 -36.80
CA THR A 5 -16.81 -6.49 -36.01
C THR A 5 -15.81 -5.87 -35.03
N LEU A 6 -16.32 -5.50 -33.86
CA LEU A 6 -15.52 -5.28 -32.66
C LEU A 6 -14.83 -6.60 -32.35
N ILE A 7 -13.59 -6.74 -32.80
CA ILE A 7 -12.65 -7.75 -32.34
C ILE A 7 -12.44 -7.43 -30.85
N ALA A 8 -13.25 -8.05 -30.00
CA ALA A 8 -13.07 -8.07 -28.57
C ALA A 8 -11.76 -8.82 -28.30
N LEU A 9 -10.66 -8.07 -28.30
CA LEU A 9 -9.39 -8.53 -27.77
C LEU A 9 -9.62 -8.80 -26.29
N PRO A 10 -9.55 -10.05 -25.80
CA PRO A 10 -9.60 -10.31 -24.37
C PRO A 10 -8.26 -9.86 -23.79
N GLY A 11 -8.12 -8.54 -23.60
CA GLY A 11 -7.05 -7.94 -22.83
C GLY A 11 -7.17 -8.32 -21.35
N PRO A 12 -6.12 -8.12 -20.54
CA PRO A 12 -5.90 -8.76 -19.25
C PRO A 12 -6.77 -8.18 -18.13
N ALA A 13 -8.09 -8.23 -18.26
CA ALA A 13 -9.02 -7.83 -17.22
C ALA A 13 -8.86 -8.71 -15.96
N SER A 14 -8.51 -9.99 -16.15
CA SER A 14 -8.37 -10.97 -15.06
C SER A 14 -7.19 -10.67 -14.13
N ALA A 15 -6.07 -10.17 -14.67
CA ALA A 15 -4.90 -9.83 -13.86
C ALA A 15 -5.12 -8.57 -13.00
N GLN A 16 -5.91 -7.62 -13.49
CA GLN A 16 -6.27 -6.44 -12.73
C GLN A 16 -7.32 -6.73 -11.65
N ALA A 17 -8.25 -7.66 -11.91
CA ALA A 17 -9.23 -8.10 -10.92
C ALA A 17 -8.58 -8.85 -9.74
N ASP A 18 -7.58 -9.69 -10.03
CA ASP A 18 -6.82 -10.44 -9.01
C ASP A 18 -6.00 -9.49 -8.12
N LEU A 19 -5.29 -8.54 -8.73
CA LEU A 19 -4.58 -7.48 -8.00
C LEU A 19 -5.52 -6.64 -7.13
N ALA A 20 -6.70 -6.27 -7.64
CA ALA A 20 -7.67 -5.50 -6.88
C ALA A 20 -8.19 -6.28 -5.66
N ALA A 21 -8.47 -7.58 -5.80
CA ALA A 21 -8.89 -8.44 -4.70
C ALA A 21 -7.79 -8.58 -3.63
N ASP A 22 -6.54 -8.77 -4.04
CA ASP A 22 -5.41 -8.84 -3.10
C ASP A 22 -5.15 -7.50 -2.41
N LEU A 23 -5.26 -6.37 -3.12
CA LEU A 23 -5.17 -5.05 -2.51
C LEU A 23 -6.29 -4.81 -1.49
N GLN A 24 -7.50 -5.31 -1.77
CA GLN A 24 -8.63 -5.20 -0.85
C GLN A 24 -8.42 -6.08 0.39
N ALA A 25 -7.85 -7.29 0.22
CA ALA A 25 -7.50 -8.19 1.31
C ALA A 25 -6.35 -7.63 2.18
N ILE A 26 -5.32 -7.06 1.54
CA ILE A 26 -4.24 -6.33 2.22
C ILE A 26 -4.85 -5.16 3.00
N ASN A 27 -5.66 -4.32 2.37
CA ASN A 27 -6.29 -3.17 3.01
C ASN A 27 -7.15 -3.55 4.22
N ALA A 28 -7.92 -4.64 4.13
CA ALA A 28 -8.77 -5.10 5.23
C ALA A 28 -7.97 -5.63 6.44
N SER A 29 -6.75 -6.12 6.21
CA SER A 29 -5.89 -6.73 7.24
C SER A 29 -4.66 -5.87 7.59
N PHE A 30 -4.57 -4.68 7.00
CA PHE A 30 -3.40 -3.81 7.16
C PHE A 30 -3.40 -3.22 8.56
N VAL A 31 -2.25 -3.30 9.22
CA VAL A 31 -1.99 -2.70 10.53
C VAL A 31 -0.76 -1.82 10.37
N CYS A 32 -0.83 -0.59 10.86
CA CYS A 32 0.31 0.31 10.83
C CYS A 32 1.52 -0.34 11.49
N PRO A 33 2.62 -0.59 10.78
CA PRO A 33 3.76 -1.29 11.37
C PRO A 33 4.37 -0.56 12.57
N GLU A 34 4.20 0.77 12.66
CA GLU A 34 4.63 1.56 13.83
C GLU A 34 3.87 1.22 15.13
N THR A 35 2.64 0.71 15.04
CA THR A 35 1.86 0.29 16.21
C THR A 35 2.23 -1.12 16.66
N ILE A 36 3.02 -1.86 15.88
CA ILE A 36 3.51 -3.20 16.20
C ILE A 36 4.82 -3.08 16.99
N SER A 37 4.73 -3.25 18.31
CA SER A 37 5.89 -3.14 19.22
C SER A 37 6.92 -4.28 19.08
N ASN A 38 6.53 -5.41 18.47
CA ASN A 38 7.43 -6.55 18.25
C ASN A 38 8.06 -6.47 16.86
N ASP A 39 9.38 -6.32 16.80
CA ASP A 39 10.14 -6.19 15.55
C ASP A 39 10.00 -7.41 14.63
N ALA A 40 9.96 -8.62 15.19
CA ALA A 40 9.77 -9.84 14.41
C ALA A 40 8.37 -9.88 13.81
N ALA A 41 7.34 -9.53 14.59
CA ALA A 41 5.97 -9.46 14.10
C ALA A 41 5.80 -8.36 13.04
N ARG A 42 6.45 -7.21 13.22
CA ARG A 42 6.47 -6.12 12.24
C ARG A 42 7.10 -6.56 10.93
N LYS A 43 8.24 -7.25 11.00
CA LYS A 43 8.89 -7.83 9.82
C LYS A 43 7.98 -8.86 9.13
N THR A 44 7.36 -9.77 9.88
CA THR A 44 6.43 -10.77 9.31
C THR A 44 5.24 -10.12 8.60
N ALA A 45 4.66 -9.06 9.18
CA ALA A 45 3.56 -8.33 8.55
C ALA A 45 3.98 -7.66 7.22
N MET A 46 5.15 -7.01 7.19
CA MET A 46 5.66 -6.39 5.97
C MET A 46 6.09 -7.43 4.92
N ASP A 47 6.67 -8.54 5.35
CA ASP A 47 7.03 -9.66 4.46
C ASP A 47 5.77 -10.32 3.87
N ASP A 48 4.65 -10.41 4.60
CA ASP A 48 3.38 -10.92 4.07
C ASP A 48 2.83 -10.04 2.94
N ILE A 49 2.82 -8.73 3.15
CA ILE A 49 2.42 -7.76 2.12
C ILE A 49 3.35 -7.85 0.92
N GLY A 50 4.66 -7.93 1.14
CA GLY A 50 5.65 -8.08 0.07
C GLY A 50 5.43 -9.32 -0.78
N ARG A 51 5.12 -10.47 -0.16
CA ARG A 51 4.82 -11.72 -0.88
C ARG A 51 3.54 -11.62 -1.71
N ARG A 52 2.48 -11.01 -1.15
CA ARG A 52 1.22 -10.79 -1.87
C ARG A 52 1.40 -9.84 -3.05
N LEU A 53 2.27 -8.84 -2.95
CA LEU A 53 2.56 -7.95 -4.07
C LEU A 53 3.48 -8.59 -5.12
N ALA A 54 4.37 -9.49 -4.70
CA ALA A 54 5.31 -10.17 -5.59
C ALA A 54 4.62 -11.12 -6.59
N SER A 55 3.46 -11.68 -6.26
CA SER A 55 2.68 -12.53 -7.19
C SER A 55 2.13 -11.77 -8.39
N HIS A 56 2.02 -10.43 -8.32
CA HIS A 56 1.39 -9.59 -9.34
C HIS A 56 2.34 -8.97 -10.37
N ARG A 57 3.61 -9.41 -10.42
CA ARG A 57 4.65 -8.86 -11.31
C ARG A 57 4.78 -7.33 -11.26
N LEU A 58 4.53 -6.74 -10.10
CA LEU A 58 4.69 -5.30 -9.90
C LEU A 58 6.18 -4.92 -9.93
N SER A 59 6.49 -3.80 -10.56
CA SER A 59 7.81 -3.19 -10.41
C SER A 59 8.03 -2.71 -8.97
N TYR A 60 9.28 -2.58 -8.54
CA TYR A 60 9.63 -2.06 -7.22
C TYR A 60 8.95 -0.71 -6.92
N ARG A 61 8.89 0.20 -7.90
CA ARG A 61 8.20 1.50 -7.74
C ARG A 61 6.69 1.35 -7.55
N GLN A 62 6.05 0.44 -8.27
CA GLN A 62 4.61 0.18 -8.12
C GLN A 62 4.30 -0.45 -6.76
N ALA A 63 5.11 -1.40 -6.31
CA ALA A 63 4.98 -2.00 -4.99
C ALA A 63 5.17 -0.95 -3.88
N GLN A 64 6.18 -0.08 -3.98
CA GLN A 64 6.33 1.06 -3.06
C GLN A 64 5.11 1.97 -3.07
N LYS A 65 4.55 2.27 -4.24
CA LYS A 65 3.38 3.15 -4.33
C LYS A 65 2.16 2.56 -3.65
N VAL A 66 1.94 1.26 -3.81
CA VAL A 66 0.89 0.53 -3.10
C VAL A 66 1.09 0.62 -1.59
N ILE A 67 2.32 0.40 -1.10
CA ILE A 67 2.63 0.49 0.33
C ILE A 67 2.38 1.91 0.86
N GLU A 68 2.85 2.95 0.17
CA GLU A 68 2.56 4.35 0.52
C GLU A 68 1.05 4.63 0.58
N THR A 69 0.28 4.13 -0.39
CA THR A 69 -1.18 4.29 -0.41
C THR A 69 -1.81 3.61 0.79
N MET A 70 -1.37 2.40 1.17
CA MET A 70 -1.89 1.71 2.37
C MET A 70 -1.57 2.46 3.66
N TYR A 71 -0.36 3.01 3.78
CA TYR A 71 -0.01 3.89 4.91
C TYR A 71 -0.93 5.11 4.97
N GLY A 72 -1.20 5.77 3.84
CA GLY A 72 -2.09 6.93 3.79
C GLY A 72 -3.55 6.60 4.10
N LEU A 73 -4.07 5.47 3.62
CA LEU A 73 -5.45 5.03 3.88
C LEU A 73 -5.69 4.68 5.35
N HIS A 74 -4.68 4.14 6.03
CA HIS A 74 -4.77 3.71 7.43
C HIS A 74 -4.24 4.75 8.42
N GLY A 75 -3.80 5.92 7.96
CA GLY A 75 -3.25 6.96 8.81
C GLY A 75 -1.95 6.57 9.51
N CYS A 76 -1.16 5.69 8.89
CA CYS A 76 0.15 5.31 9.39
C CYS A 76 1.14 6.43 9.10
N GLY A 77 1.97 6.81 10.07
CA GLY A 77 2.76 8.03 10.06
C GLY A 77 1.95 9.29 10.33
N THR A 78 0.61 9.18 10.48
CA THR A 78 -0.25 10.23 11.05
C THR A 78 -0.67 9.87 12.47
N GLY A 79 0.32 9.66 13.36
CA GLY A 79 0.13 10.20 14.71
C GLY A 79 -0.32 11.68 14.61
N PRO A 80 -0.80 12.33 15.69
CA PRO A 80 -1.06 13.77 15.61
C PRO A 80 0.14 14.42 14.93
N ALA A 81 -0.08 15.39 14.04
CA ALA A 81 0.98 16.21 13.48
C ALA A 81 1.75 16.91 14.62
N GLY A 82 2.63 16.15 15.25
CA GLY A 82 3.53 16.48 16.35
C GLY A 82 4.97 16.20 15.97
N ALA A 83 5.20 15.86 14.69
CA ALA A 83 6.46 16.05 14.00
C ALA A 83 6.31 17.10 12.88
N SER A 84 5.46 18.11 13.09
CA SER A 84 5.92 19.44 12.71
C SER A 84 7.10 19.74 13.62
N VAL A 85 8.26 20.04 13.04
CA VAL A 85 9.37 20.68 13.72
C VAL A 85 8.86 21.98 14.37
N SER A 86 8.34 21.88 15.58
CA SER A 86 8.33 22.97 16.56
C SER A 86 9.40 22.66 17.59
N ALA A 87 10.65 22.55 17.15
CA ALA A 87 11.77 22.88 17.99
C ALA A 87 11.81 24.41 18.14
N THR A 88 10.84 24.97 18.87
CA THR A 88 11.03 26.28 19.49
C THR A 88 11.93 26.02 20.69
N SER A 89 13.24 26.05 20.47
CA SER A 89 14.19 26.34 21.55
C SER A 89 13.96 27.80 21.96
N ALA A 90 12.95 28.02 22.80
CA ALA A 90 12.97 29.13 23.73
C ALA A 90 13.81 28.67 24.92
N VAL A 91 15.12 28.94 24.86
CA VAL A 91 16.00 28.96 26.02
C VAL A 91 16.52 30.39 26.12
N THR A 92 15.97 31.11 27.08
CA THR A 92 16.56 32.31 27.68
C THR A 92 16.27 32.22 29.18
N PRO A 93 17.31 32.22 30.01
CA PRO A 93 17.35 33.16 31.12
C PRO A 93 18.41 34.25 30.90
#